data_AF-X1D510-F1
#
_entry.id   AF-X1D510-F1
#
_cell.length_a   1.000
_cell.length_b   1.000
_cell.length_c   1.000
_cell.angle_alpha   90.00
_cell.angle_beta   90.00
_cell.angle_gamma   90.00
#
_symmetry.space_group_name_H-M   'P 1'
#
loop_
_entity.id
_entity.type
_entity.pdbx_description
1 polymer ?
#
loop_
_entity_poly.entity_id
_entity_poly.type
_entity_poly.pdbx_seq_one_letter_code
_entity_poly.pdbx_strand_id
1 'polypeptide(L)' 'RAIFDDQNELREFQSVGWDITERVRAEKALRESEKRYRRLVETMNDGIGIQDASGLITYVNNKFSQMLGYKPDEFT' A
#
# COMPACT_ATOMS: atom_id res chain seq x y z
N ARG A 1 8.10 31.02 -1.75
CA ARG A 1 9.33 31.82 -1.90
C ARG A 1 9.08 33.21 -1.36
N ALA A 2 9.89 33.67 -0.42
CA ALA A 2 9.90 35.06 0.02
C ALA A 2 10.68 35.91 -0.99
N ILE A 3 10.19 37.12 -1.25
CA ILE A 3 10.87 38.15 -2.03
C ILE A 3 11.08 39.33 -1.08
N PHE A 4 12.34 39.72 -0.92
CA PHE A 4 12.76 40.85 -0.10
C PHE A 4 13.17 42.01 -0.99
N ASP A 5 13.05 43.23 -0.49
CA ASP A 5 13.54 44.43 -1.18
C ASP A 5 15.02 44.71 -0.88
N ASP A 6 15.53 45.84 -1.41
CA ASP A 6 16.92 46.26 -1.26
C ASP A 6 17.28 46.68 0.18
N GLN A 7 16.29 46.92 1.04
CA GLN A 7 16.46 47.19 2.48
C GLN A 7 16.36 45.90 3.30
N ASN A 8 16.28 44.75 2.63
CA ASN A 8 16.13 43.41 3.21
C ASN A 8 14.81 43.25 3.99
N GLU A 9 13.82 44.09 3.69
CA GLU A 9 12.47 43.99 4.23
C GLU A 9 11.63 43.04 3.37
N LEU A 10 10.75 42.27 4.03
CA LEU A 10 9.89 41.32 3.35
C LEU A 10 8.83 42.07 2.54
N ARG A 11 8.81 41.84 1.23
CA ARG A 11 7.89 42.52 0.32
C ARG A 11 6.75 41.62 -0.18
N GLU A 12 7.07 40.37 -0.49
CA GLU A 12 6.08 39.45 -1.05
C GLU A 12 6.38 38.00 -0.67
N PHE A 13 5.33 37.19 -0.54
CA PHE A 13 5.43 35.75 -0.48
C PHE A 13 4.67 35.12 -1.63
N GLN A 14 5.41 34.46 -2.52
CA GLN A 14 4.81 33.66 -3.58
C GLN A 14 4.71 32.20 -3.14
N SER A 15 3.53 31.60 -3.24
CA SER A 15 3.34 30.16 -3.04
C SER A 15 2.39 29.61 -4.11
N VAL A 16 2.59 28.35 -4.47
CA VAL A 16 1.66 27.58 -5.30
C VAL A 16 1.23 26.35 -4.51
N GLY A 17 -0.06 26.03 -4.56
CA GLY A 17 -0.63 24.85 -3.94
C GLY A 17 -1.36 24.02 -4.97
N TRP A 18 -1.24 22.70 -4.86
CA TRP A 18 -2.11 21.76 -5.56
C TRP A 18 -3.02 21.08 -4.56
N ASP A 19 -4.31 21.04 -4.88
CA ASP A 19 -5.25 20.22 -4.14
C ASP A 19 -4.99 18.75 -4.47
N ILE A 20 -4.53 18.01 -3.46
CA ILE A 20 -4.30 16.56 -3.53
C ILE A 20 -5.26 15.79 -2.62
N THR A 21 -6.32 16.45 -2.14
CA THR A 21 -7.24 15.88 -1.14
C THR A 21 -7.80 14.54 -1.63
N GLU A 22 -8.29 14.50 -2.87
CA GLU A 22 -8.86 13.29 -3.46
C GLU A 22 -7.81 12.18 -3.68
N ARG A 23 -6.60 12.54 -4.10
CA ARG A 23 -5.50 11.57 -4.25
C ARG A 23 -5.18 10.91 -2.91
N VAL A 24 -5.02 11.70 -1.85
CA VAL A 24 -4.72 11.20 -0.51
C VAL A 24 -5.86 10.34 0.03
N ARG A 25 -7.13 10.71 -0.22
CA ARG A 25 -8.29 9.89 0.17
C ARG A 25 -8.31 8.54 -0.55
N ALA A 26 -8.06 8.54 -1.86
CA ALA A 26 -8.02 7.31 -2.65
C ALA A 26 -6.88 6.38 -2.20
N GLU A 27 -5.67 6.91 -2.00
CA GLU A 27 -4.53 6.13 -1.49
C GLU A 27 -4.81 5.54 -0.09
N LYS A 28 -5.44 6.31 0.80
CA LYS A 28 -5.82 5.83 2.13
C LYS A 28 -6.86 4.72 2.05
N ALA A 29 -7.91 4.91 1.25
CA ALA A 29 -8.96 3.91 1.07
C ALA A 29 -8.41 2.61 0.47
N LEU A 30 -7.51 2.70 -0.52
CA LEU A 30 -6.81 1.55 -1.09
C LEU A 30 -6.01 0.80 0.00
N ARG A 31 -5.19 1.52 0.76
CA ARG A 31 -4.38 0.93 1.83
C ARG A 31 -5.22 0.27 2.92
N GLU A 32 -6.36 0.85 3.28
CA GLU A 32 -7.30 0.27 4.25
C GLU A 32 -7.96 -0.99 3.70
N SER A 33 -8.35 -0.99 2.41
CA SER A 33 -8.89 -2.16 1.72
C SER A 33 -7.87 -3.30 1.67
N GLU A 34 -6.62 -3.03 1.27
CA GLU A 34 -5.53 -4.02 1.22
C GLU A 34 -5.24 -4.65 2.59
N LYS A 35 -5.20 -3.83 3.65
CA LYS A 35 -5.03 -4.31 5.02
C LYS A 35 -6.19 -5.20 5.46
N ARG A 36 -7.42 -4.81 5.13
CA ARG A 36 -8.61 -5.59 5.45
C ARG A 36 -8.61 -6.92 4.70
N TYR A 37 -8.32 -6.91 3.40
CA TYR A 37 -8.18 -8.12 2.59
C TYR A 37 -7.12 -9.06 3.15
N ARG A 38 -5.91 -8.55 3.41
CA ARG A 38 -4.82 -9.34 4.01
C ARG A 38 -5.24 -9.96 5.34
N ARG A 39 -5.88 -9.18 6.22
CA ARG A 39 -6.36 -9.71 7.50
C ARG A 39 -7.38 -10.84 7.30
N LEU A 40 -8.34 -10.66 6.39
CA LEU A 40 -9.35 -11.68 6.13
C LEU A 40 -8.69 -12.98 5.67
N VAL A 41 -7.83 -12.92 4.65
CA VAL A 41 -7.17 -14.10 4.09
C VAL A 41 -6.23 -14.79 5.08
N GLU A 42 -5.46 -14.04 5.88
CA GLU A 42 -4.53 -14.61 6.86
C GLU A 42 -5.23 -15.21 8.10
N THR A 43 -6.47 -14.81 8.38
CA THR A 43 -7.23 -15.31 9.55
C THR A 43 -8.22 -16.42 9.18
N MET A 44 -8.36 -16.75 7.90
CA MET A 44 -9.20 -17.86 7.46
C MET A 44 -8.63 -19.21 7.90
N ASN A 45 -9.53 -20.13 8.23
CA ASN A 45 -9.18 -21.52 8.55
C ASN A 45 -8.91 -22.38 7.31
N ASP A 46 -9.19 -21.85 6.12
CA ASP A 46 -8.90 -22.51 4.85
C ASP A 46 -7.55 -22.02 4.31
N GLY A 47 -6.83 -22.94 3.65
CA GLY A 47 -5.64 -22.61 2.89
C GLY A 47 -6.01 -21.90 1.58
N ILE A 48 -5.39 -20.74 1.33
CA ILE A 48 -5.56 -19.98 0.09
C ILE A 48 -4.22 -19.95 -0.65
N GLY A 49 -4.26 -20.31 -1.94
CA GLY A 49 -3.15 -20.16 -2.88
C GLY A 49 -3.62 -19.42 -4.13
N ILE A 50 -2.79 -18.54 -4.66
CA ILE A 50 -3.01 -17.85 -5.93
C ILE A 50 -1.88 -18.27 -6.88
N GLN A 51 -2.24 -18.61 -8.11
CA GLN A 51 -1.29 -18.92 -9.17
C GLN A 51 -1.48 -17.97 -10.35
N ASP A 52 -0.41 -17.72 -11.08
CA ASP A 52 -0.49 -17.01 -12.36
C ASP A 52 -1.00 -17.94 -13.49
N ALA A 53 -1.05 -17.39 -14.71
CA ALA A 53 -1.50 -18.14 -15.88
C ALA A 53 -0.56 -19.28 -16.30
N SER A 54 0.71 -19.28 -15.84
CA SER A 54 1.67 -20.36 -16.06
C SER A 54 1.57 -21.47 -15.02
N GLY A 55 0.79 -21.26 -13.96
CA GLY A 55 0.64 -22.17 -12.84
C GLY A 55 1.66 -21.96 -11.71
N LEU A 56 2.48 -20.90 -11.78
CA LEU A 56 3.38 -20.56 -10.69
C LEU A 56 2.57 -19.96 -9.53
N ILE A 57 2.78 -20.50 -8.33
CA ILE A 57 2.18 -19.95 -7.12
C ILE A 57 2.82 -18.58 -6.85
N THR A 58 1.98 -17.55 -6.73
CA THR A 58 2.40 -16.16 -6.50
C THR A 58 2.06 -15.68 -5.09
N TYR A 59 1.22 -16.42 -4.38
CA TYR A 59 0.85 -16.14 -3.00
C TYR A 59 0.26 -17.37 -2.32
N VAL A 60 0.58 -17.55 -1.05
CA VAL A 60 -0.10 -18.47 -0.14
C VAL A 60 -0.37 -17.77 1.20
N ASN A 61 -1.50 -18.06 1.84
CA ASN A 61 -1.75 -17.61 3.21
C ASN A 61 -1.04 -18.52 4.23
N ASN A 62 -0.90 -18.06 5.46
CA ASN A 62 -0.24 -18.84 6.53
C ASN A 62 -0.91 -20.21 6.75
N LYS A 63 -2.24 -20.30 6.58
CA LYS A 63 -2.97 -21.55 6.79
C LYS A 63 -2.63 -22.61 5.73
N PHE A 64 -2.47 -22.22 4.47
CA PHE A 64 -2.05 -23.11 3.38
C PHE A 64 -0.69 -23.73 3.67
N SER A 65 0.28 -22.89 4.06
CA SER A 65 1.61 -23.32 4.48
C SER A 65 1.57 -24.31 5.64
N GLN A 66 0.79 -24.01 6.69
CA GLN A 66 0.62 -24.91 7.83
C GLN A 66 0.00 -26.26 7.46
N MET A 67 -0.97 -26.28 6.55
CA MET A 67 -1.65 -27.51 6.11
C MET A 67 -0.69 -28.45 5.38
N LEU A 68 0.24 -27.90 4.59
CA LEU A 68 1.19 -28.68 3.81
C LEU A 68 2.52 -28.92 4.51
N GLY A 69 2.80 -28.21 5.61
CA GLY A 69 4.02 -28.37 6.40
C GLY A 69 5.25 -27.66 5.84
N TYR A 70 5.05 -26.72 4.90
CA TYR A 70 6.11 -25.93 4.26
C TYR A 70 5.97 -24.45 4.61
N LYS A 71 7.05 -23.70 4.54
CA LYS A 71 7.03 -22.24 4.70
C LYS A 71 6.46 -21.56 3.43
N PRO A 72 5.84 -20.37 3.55
CA PRO A 72 5.33 -19.63 2.39
C PRO A 72 6.38 -19.43 1.29
N ASP A 73 7.60 -19.06 1.67
CA ASP A 73 8.74 -18.79 0.77
C ASP A 73 9.25 -20.04 0.01
N GLU A 74 8.72 -21.24 0.32
CA GLU A 74 9.04 -22.47 -0.42
C GLU A 74 8.09 -22.69 -1.60
N PHE A 75 7.00 -21.91 -1.71
CA PHE A 75 6.02 -21.99 -2.80
C PHE A 75 6.16 -20.88 -3.84
N THR A 76 6.67 -19.71 -3.43
CA THR A 76 6.78 -18.48 -4.23
C THR A 76 8.23 -18.09 -4.43
#